data_AF-A0A368SHU9-F1
#
_entry.id   AF-A0A368SHU9-F1
#
_cell.length_a   1.000
_cell.length_b   1.000
_cell.length_c   1.000
_cell.angle_alpha   90.00
_cell.angle_beta   90.00
_cell.angle_gamma   90.00
#
_symmetry.space_group_name_H-M   'P 1'
#
loop_
_entity.id
_entity.type
_entity.pdbx_description
1 polymer ?
#
loop_
_entity_poly.entity_id
_entity_poly.type
_entity_poly.pdbx_seq_one_letter_code
_entity_poly.pdbx_strand_id
1 'polypeptide(L)'
;MASESGDGNCNAWAARDPSGVLSPYKFDRRAVQSGDVSLKITHCGVCYADVVWTQNMHNDSKYPLVPGIVGGTKDIQEMVNFCAANKIYPQIEIIKIDYINEALKRLVNRDVKYRFVIDIENSFK
;
A
#
# COMPACT_ATOMS: atom_id res chain seq x y z
N MET A 1 -1.36 -12.89 -24.43
CA MET A 1 -2.13 -11.92 -25.25
C MET A 1 -1.73 -10.54 -24.78
N ALA A 2 -1.11 -9.76 -25.67
CA ALA A 2 -0.56 -8.44 -25.38
C ALA A 2 -1.67 -7.37 -25.35
N SER A 3 -1.39 -6.34 -24.53
CA SER A 3 -1.87 -4.95 -24.58
C SER A 3 -3.38 -4.68 -24.61
N GLU A 4 -3.83 -3.97 -23.56
CA GLU A 4 -4.61 -2.75 -23.78
C GLU A 4 -3.90 -1.61 -23.05
N SER A 5 -3.50 -0.59 -23.82
CA SER A 5 -3.01 0.71 -23.34
C SER A 5 -4.07 1.74 -23.72
N GLY A 6 -4.54 2.57 -22.79
CA GLY A 6 -5.32 3.75 -23.18
C GLY A 6 -6.25 4.43 -22.16
N ASP A 7 -6.38 3.96 -20.93
CA ASP A 7 -6.99 4.71 -19.81
C ASP A 7 -6.29 4.26 -18.52
N GLY A 8 -5.94 5.18 -17.62
CA GLY A 8 -5.10 4.91 -16.46
C GLY A 8 -5.58 3.71 -15.64
N ASN A 9 -4.95 2.54 -15.82
CA ASN A 9 -5.47 1.27 -15.29
C ASN A 9 -5.09 1.02 -13.82
N CYS A 10 -4.21 1.85 -13.24
CA CYS A 10 -3.88 1.78 -11.82
C CYS A 10 -4.47 2.97 -11.06
N ASN A 11 -5.48 2.69 -10.23
CA ASN A 11 -5.97 3.62 -9.21
C ASN A 11 -5.12 3.48 -7.94
N ALA A 12 -4.63 4.61 -7.43
CA ALA A 12 -3.86 4.67 -6.20
C ALA A 12 -4.12 5.98 -5.46
N TRP A 13 -3.47 6.13 -4.31
CA TRP A 13 -3.34 7.39 -3.62
C TRP A 13 -1.86 7.78 -3.57
N ALA A 14 -1.56 9.04 -3.87
CA ALA A 14 -0.19 9.55 -3.93
C ALA A 14 -0.03 10.84 -3.14
N ALA A 15 1.13 10.99 -2.49
CA ALA A 15 1.62 12.27 -2.03
C ALA A 15 2.22 13.04 -3.21
N ARG A 16 2.10 14.37 -3.18
CA ARG A 16 2.57 15.26 -4.27
C ARG A 16 3.64 16.24 -3.81
N ASP A 17 3.82 16.37 -2.51
CA ASP A 17 4.77 17.27 -1.86
C ASP A 17 5.06 16.78 -0.42
N PRO A 18 6.04 17.39 0.28
CA PRO A 18 6.42 17.02 1.65
C PRO A 18 5.36 17.20 2.74
N SER A 19 4.17 17.72 2.45
CA SER A 19 3.06 17.67 3.41
C SER A 19 2.64 16.23 3.75
N GLY A 20 2.95 15.29 2.86
CA GLY A 20 2.58 13.88 2.98
C GLY A 20 1.10 13.61 2.82
N VAL A 21 0.29 14.61 2.44
CA VAL A 21 -1.14 14.41 2.19
C VAL A 21 -1.33 13.56 0.94
N LEU A 22 -2.03 12.45 1.11
CA LEU A 22 -2.37 11.53 0.03
C LEU A 22 -3.69 11.93 -0.62
N SER A 23 -3.73 11.81 -1.93
CA SER A 23 -4.91 12.10 -2.76
C SER A 23 -5.03 11.09 -3.90
N PRO A 24 -6.23 10.88 -4.48
CA PRO A 24 -6.41 10.00 -5.62
C PRO A 24 -5.43 10.31 -6.76
N TYR A 25 -4.88 9.25 -7.33
CA TYR A 25 -3.88 9.30 -8.38
C TYR A 25 -4.10 8.13 -9.36
N LYS A 26 -4.09 8.45 -10.65
CA LYS A 26 -4.17 7.47 -11.73
C LYS A 26 -2.84 7.45 -12.47
N PHE A 27 -2.35 6.26 -12.79
CA PHE A 27 -1.14 6.07 -13.58
C PHE A 27 -1.20 4.77 -14.37
N ASP A 28 -0.28 4.66 -15.32
CA ASP A 28 -0.08 3.45 -16.11
C ASP A 28 1.19 2.72 -15.69
N ARG A 29 1.13 1.39 -15.69
CA ARG A 29 2.32 0.54 -15.60
C ARG A 29 2.70 0.11 -17.01
N ARG A 30 4.00 -0.07 -17.24
CA ARG A 30 4.50 -0.69 -18.47
C ARG A 30 3.91 -2.10 -18.66
N ALA A 31 3.87 -2.57 -19.90
CA ALA A 31 3.48 -3.94 -20.19
C ALA A 31 4.34 -4.95 -19.43
N VAL A 32 3.72 -6.06 -19.00
CA VAL A 32 4.38 -7.18 -18.31
C VAL A 32 5.32 -7.88 -19.31
N GLN A 33 6.58 -7.99 -18.94
CA GLN A 33 7.63 -8.63 -19.73
C GLN A 33 8.00 -10.00 -19.17
N SER A 34 8.87 -10.73 -19.87
CA SER A 34 9.39 -12.00 -19.39
C SER A 34 10.15 -11.79 -18.06
N GLY A 35 9.71 -12.50 -17.01
CA GLY A 35 10.27 -12.40 -15.66
C GLY A 35 9.54 -11.44 -14.73
N ASP A 36 8.59 -10.65 -15.23
CA ASP A 36 7.72 -9.84 -14.39
C ASP A 36 6.56 -10.66 -13.81
N VAL A 37 6.08 -10.22 -12.64
CA VAL A 37 4.83 -10.71 -12.04
C VAL A 37 3.88 -9.53 -11.89
N SER A 38 2.67 -9.67 -12.43
CA SER A 38 1.58 -8.73 -12.20
C SER A 38 0.77 -9.20 -11.00
N LEU A 39 0.53 -8.29 -10.05
CA LEU A 39 -0.21 -8.58 -8.82
C LEU A 39 -1.42 -7.65 -8.72
N LYS A 40 -2.61 -8.24 -8.48
CA LYS A 40 -3.77 -7.49 -8.02
C LYS A 40 -3.65 -7.31 -6.50
N ILE A 41 -3.49 -6.07 -6.05
CA ILE A 41 -3.45 -5.76 -4.62
C ILE A 41 -4.89 -5.73 -4.07
N THR A 42 -5.22 -6.68 -3.19
CA THR A 42 -6.53 -6.69 -2.51
C THR A 42 -6.47 -5.99 -1.16
N HIS A 43 -5.34 -6.07 -0.48
CA HIS A 43 -5.10 -5.48 0.84
C HIS A 43 -3.69 -4.90 0.93
N CYS A 44 -3.55 -3.80 1.67
CA CYS A 44 -2.24 -3.18 1.92
C CYS A 44 -2.13 -2.75 3.38
N GLY A 45 -1.05 -3.14 4.07
CA GLY A 45 -0.80 -2.69 5.43
C GLY A 45 -0.20 -1.28 5.46
N VAL A 46 -0.57 -0.48 6.45
CA VAL A 46 0.04 0.84 6.69
C VAL A 46 1.12 0.71 7.77
N CYS A 47 2.26 1.34 7.54
CA CYS A 47 3.39 1.34 8.47
C CYS A 47 4.01 2.73 8.61
N TYR A 48 4.90 2.87 9.59
CA TYR A 48 5.55 4.17 9.84
C TYR A 48 6.47 4.59 8.69
N ALA A 49 6.96 3.65 7.88
CA ALA A 49 7.73 3.98 6.69
C ALA A 49 6.90 4.81 5.70
N ASP A 50 5.59 4.59 5.62
CA ASP A 50 4.72 5.40 4.75
C ASP A 50 4.72 6.88 5.19
N VAL A 51 4.77 7.16 6.50
CA VAL A 51 4.94 8.52 7.03
C VAL A 51 6.30 9.10 6.60
N VAL A 52 7.37 8.34 6.82
CA VAL A 52 8.75 8.75 6.53
C VAL A 52 8.92 9.12 5.06
N TRP A 53 8.41 8.30 4.15
CA TRP A 53 8.51 8.52 2.70
C TRP A 53 7.55 9.62 2.21
N THR A 54 6.31 9.66 2.69
CA THR A 54 5.35 10.69 2.22
C THR A 54 5.74 12.09 2.67
N GLN A 55 6.34 12.23 3.85
CA GLN A 55 6.78 13.53 4.41
C GLN A 55 8.24 13.87 4.09
N ASN A 56 8.90 13.11 3.22
CA ASN A 56 10.29 13.34 2.78
C ASN A 56 11.29 13.48 3.96
N MET A 57 11.16 12.68 5.01
CA MET A 57 12.01 12.82 6.22
C MET A 57 13.50 12.52 5.95
N HIS A 58 13.81 11.81 4.86
CA HIS A 58 15.17 11.54 4.40
C HIS A 58 15.67 12.50 3.30
N ASN A 59 14.85 13.46 2.88
CA ASN A 59 15.15 14.46 1.85
C ASN A 59 15.53 13.88 0.46
N ASP A 60 15.02 12.71 0.12
CA ASP A 60 15.29 11.98 -1.13
C ASP A 60 14.02 11.44 -1.83
N SER A 61 12.84 11.79 -1.32
CA SER A 61 11.55 11.35 -1.87
C SER A 61 11.25 12.02 -3.21
N LYS A 62 10.76 11.23 -4.17
CA LYS A 62 10.38 11.69 -5.52
C LYS A 62 8.86 11.71 -5.66
N TYR A 63 8.31 12.87 -5.95
CA TYR A 63 6.88 13.07 -6.14
C TYR A 63 6.50 13.08 -7.64
N PRO A 64 5.29 12.60 -8.03
CA PRO A 64 4.26 12.00 -7.17
C PRO A 64 4.69 10.64 -6.61
N LEU A 65 4.49 10.44 -5.30
CA LEU A 65 4.91 9.24 -4.57
C LEU A 65 3.68 8.43 -4.16
N VAL A 66 3.55 7.22 -4.70
CA VAL A 66 2.58 6.22 -4.23
C VAL A 66 3.28 5.37 -3.16
N PRO A 67 2.96 5.52 -1.87
CA PRO A 67 3.59 4.72 -0.82
C PRO A 67 3.03 3.30 -0.81
N GLY A 68 3.80 2.41 -0.20
CA GLY A 68 3.46 0.99 -0.09
C GLY A 68 4.06 0.10 -1.18
N ILE A 69 4.07 -1.19 -0.87
CA ILE A 69 4.60 -2.36 -1.59
C ILE A 69 6.01 -2.79 -1.14
N VAL A 70 6.01 -3.82 -0.29
CA VAL A 70 7.14 -4.72 -0.05
C VAL A 70 6.66 -6.13 -0.38
N GLY A 71 7.40 -6.85 -1.21
CA GLY A 71 7.11 -8.26 -1.52
C GLY A 71 7.55 -9.19 -0.39
N GLY A 72 6.83 -10.30 -0.19
CA GLY A 72 7.24 -11.35 0.74
C GLY A 72 8.33 -12.24 0.12
N THR A 73 9.30 -12.65 0.92
CA THR A 73 10.23 -13.74 0.57
C THR A 73 9.54 -15.10 0.73
N LYS A 74 10.17 -16.16 0.23
CA LYS A 74 9.68 -17.54 0.45
C LYS A 74 9.51 -17.85 1.96
N ASP A 75 10.46 -17.44 2.78
CA ASP A 75 10.42 -17.65 4.23
C ASP A 75 9.25 -16.91 4.89
N ILE A 76 8.92 -15.70 4.41
CA ILE A 76 7.73 -14.96 4.86
C ILE A 76 6.46 -15.73 4.49
N GLN A 77 6.40 -16.29 3.29
CA GLN A 77 5.24 -17.10 2.88
C GLN A 77 5.10 -18.37 3.74
N GLU A 78 6.19 -19.05 4.06
CA GLU A 78 6.19 -20.23 4.94
C GLU A 78 5.73 -19.87 6.36
N MET A 79 6.21 -18.75 6.90
CA MET A 79 5.77 -18.22 8.19
C MET A 79 4.26 -17.91 8.20
N VAL A 80 3.76 -17.23 7.17
CA VAL A 80 2.33 -16.92 7.03
C VAL A 80 1.49 -18.20 6.98
N ASN A 81 1.93 -19.21 6.22
CA ASN A 81 1.25 -20.49 6.13
C ASN A 81 1.22 -21.22 7.49
N PHE A 82 2.34 -21.22 8.22
CA PHE A 82 2.42 -21.78 9.57
C PHE A 82 1.45 -21.08 10.53
N CYS A 83 1.42 -19.75 10.52
CA CYS A 83 0.48 -18.98 11.34
C CYS A 83 -0.98 -19.32 11.02
N ALA A 84 -1.34 -19.40 9.74
CA ALA A 84 -2.69 -19.76 9.30
C ALA A 84 -3.09 -21.16 9.76
N ALA A 85 -2.20 -22.16 9.61
CA ALA A 85 -2.45 -23.54 10.04
C ALA A 85 -2.66 -23.66 11.56
N ASN A 86 -1.97 -22.82 12.34
CA ASN A 86 -2.06 -22.78 13.80
C ASN A 86 -3.09 -21.76 14.33
N LYS A 87 -3.90 -21.17 13.44
CA LYS A 87 -4.91 -20.15 13.80
C LYS A 87 -4.31 -18.94 14.54
N ILE A 88 -3.07 -18.58 14.22
CA ILE A 88 -2.37 -17.39 14.72
C ILE A 88 -2.66 -16.28 13.73
N TYR A 89 -3.53 -15.33 14.12
CA TYR A 89 -3.92 -14.22 13.27
C TYR A 89 -3.44 -12.89 13.85
N PRO A 90 -2.95 -11.97 13.01
CA PRO A 90 -2.68 -10.62 13.46
C PRO A 90 -4.00 -9.93 13.80
N GLN A 91 -4.00 -9.17 14.89
CA GLN A 91 -5.07 -8.20 15.13
C GLN A 91 -4.82 -7.01 14.19
N ILE A 92 -5.85 -6.59 13.47
CA ILE A 92 -5.79 -5.52 12.48
C ILE A 92 -7.02 -4.62 12.58
N GLU A 93 -6.88 -3.39 12.10
CA GLU A 93 -7.99 -2.48 11.88
C GLU A 93 -8.15 -2.30 10.36
N ILE A 94 -9.27 -2.79 9.81
CA ILE A 94 -9.54 -2.66 8.37
C ILE A 94 -10.10 -1.27 8.08
N ILE A 95 -9.50 -0.57 7.13
CA ILE A 95 -9.91 0.78 6.70
C ILE A 95 -10.14 0.84 5.19
N LYS A 96 -10.92 1.84 4.76
CA LYS A 96 -11.05 2.23 3.36
C LYS A 96 -9.93 3.20 2.98
N ILE A 97 -9.61 3.28 1.69
CA ILE A 97 -8.48 4.09 1.19
C ILE A 97 -8.64 5.59 1.46
N ASP A 98 -9.88 6.09 1.49
CA ASP A 98 -10.20 7.48 1.79
C ASP A 98 -9.85 7.91 3.22
N TYR A 99 -9.80 6.94 4.15
CA TYR A 99 -9.38 7.15 5.53
C TYR A 99 -7.86 7.24 5.72
N ILE A 100 -7.04 7.04 4.67
CA ILE A 100 -5.58 6.87 4.82
C ILE A 100 -4.89 8.06 5.50
N ASN A 101 -5.28 9.30 5.21
CA ASN A 101 -4.69 10.48 5.82
C ASN A 101 -4.95 10.52 7.33
N GLU A 102 -6.14 10.07 7.76
CA GLU A 102 -6.47 9.97 9.18
C GLU A 102 -5.72 8.80 9.84
N ALA A 103 -5.61 7.66 9.16
CA ALA A 103 -4.81 6.53 9.65
C ALA A 103 -3.33 6.91 9.86
N LEU A 104 -2.72 7.69 8.97
CA LEU A 104 -1.34 8.17 9.15
C LEU A 104 -1.20 9.12 10.34
N LYS A 105 -2.16 10.03 10.56
CA LYS A 105 -2.17 10.89 11.77
C LYS A 105 -2.26 10.07 13.05
N ARG A 106 -3.19 9.10 13.09
CA ARG A 106 -3.35 8.19 14.23
C ARG A 106 -2.07 7.39 14.48
N LEU A 107 -1.41 6.92 13.42
CA LEU A 107 -0.14 6.22 13.52
C LEU A 107 0.97 7.09 14.13
N VAL A 108 1.11 8.35 13.69
CA VAL A 108 2.07 9.31 14.26
C VAL A 108 1.78 9.60 15.73
N ASN A 109 0.50 9.75 16.09
CA ASN A 109 0.05 10.00 17.45
C ASN A 109 0.10 8.77 18.36
N ARG A 110 0.52 7.61 17.84
CA ARG A 110 0.46 6.31 18.53
C ARG A 110 -0.96 5.93 18.99
N ASP A 111 -1.97 6.50 18.33
CA ASP A 111 -3.39 6.22 18.51
C ASP A 111 -3.82 5.01 17.67
N VAL A 112 -3.05 3.94 17.81
CA VAL A 112 -3.33 2.68 17.14
C VAL A 112 -2.77 1.53 17.96
N LYS A 113 -3.67 0.61 18.32
CA LYS A 113 -3.30 -0.59 19.10
C LYS A 113 -2.75 -1.70 18.20
N TYR A 114 -3.15 -1.72 16.93
CA TYR A 114 -2.91 -2.79 15.96
C TYR A 114 -2.53 -2.24 14.59
N ARG A 115 -2.22 -3.08 13.60
CA ARG A 115 -1.86 -2.58 12.25
C ARG A 115 -3.12 -2.19 11.47
N PHE A 116 -3.12 -1.00 10.86
CA PHE A 116 -4.12 -0.65 9.85
C PHE A 116 -3.88 -1.47 8.57
N VAL A 117 -4.95 -2.00 8.01
CA VAL A 117 -4.94 -2.69 6.71
C VAL A 117 -6.01 -2.06 5.84
N ILE A 118 -5.59 -1.52 4.71
CA ILE A 118 -6.48 -0.95 3.71
C ILE A 118 -7.08 -2.09 2.90
N ASP A 119 -8.41 -2.14 2.85
CA ASP A 119 -9.18 -3.01 1.95
C ASP A 119 -9.26 -2.34 0.57
N ILE A 120 -8.25 -2.56 -0.26
CA ILE A 120 -8.11 -1.95 -1.59
C ILE A 120 -9.23 -2.45 -2.52
N GLU A 121 -9.56 -3.74 -2.45
CA GLU A 121 -10.56 -4.35 -3.32
C GLU A 121 -11.95 -3.72 -3.17
N ASN A 122 -12.33 -3.34 -1.96
CA ASN A 122 -13.62 -2.72 -1.71
C ASN A 122 -13.54 -1.19 -1.53
N SER A 123 -12.40 -0.57 -1.80
CA SER A 123 -12.22 0.89 -1.68
C SER A 123 -12.53 1.67 -2.97
N PHE A 124 -12.60 0.98 -4.11
CA PHE A 124 -12.83 1.59 -5.42
C PHE A 124 -14.15 1.13 -6.07
N LYS A 125 -15.08 0.59 -5.27
CA LYS A 125 -16.41 0.14 -5.71
C LYS A 125 -17.46 1.21 -5.43
#